data_AF-A0A9W9T3N7-F1
#
_entry.id   AF-A0A9W9T3N7-F1
#
_cell.length_a   1.000
_cell.length_b   1.000
_cell.length_c   1.000
_cell.angle_alpha   90.00
_cell.angle_beta   90.00
_cell.angle_gamma   90.00
#
_symmetry.space_group_name_H-M   'P 1'
#
loop_
_entity.id
_entity.type
_entity.pdbx_description
1 polymer ?
#
loop_
_entity_poly.entity_id
_entity_poly.type
_entity_poly.pdbx_seq_one_letter_code
_entity_poly.pdbx_strand_id
1 'polypeptide(L)'
;MVSSADDIGMCLEVTPRTIFRSVISSTSEKPYLLHSNHFQTGPFLSQTQIADTYLGGSSWYRGERLEVGLRNQARKENLIEQNIVAAFQDHAGYPHSLCEHVVEQTSKEENSGPYAGPTSTVCCVVYNLSKRTVRVCKGCPCEGTFQDFELR
;
A
#
# COMPACT_ATOMS: atom_id res chain seq x y z
N MET A 1 -0.55 -1.71 -9.16
CA MET A 1 0.83 -1.28 -9.46
C MET A 1 1.54 -2.37 -10.23
N VAL A 2 2.49 -2.01 -11.09
CA VAL A 2 3.33 -2.93 -11.87
C VAL A 2 4.78 -2.48 -11.74
N SER A 3 5.72 -3.41 -11.69
CA SER A 3 7.16 -3.12 -11.60
C SER A 3 7.97 -4.11 -12.43
N SER A 4 9.13 -3.69 -12.92
CA SER A 4 10.14 -4.52 -13.61
C SER A 4 11.38 -4.71 -12.74
N ALA A 5 12.20 -5.72 -13.07
CA ALA A 5 13.57 -5.86 -12.56
C ALA A 5 14.54 -4.80 -13.11
N ASP A 6 14.13 -4.04 -14.14
CA ASP A 6 14.90 -2.93 -14.74
C ASP A 6 14.69 -1.59 -13.98
N ASP A 7 14.37 -1.65 -12.69
CA ASP A 7 14.11 -0.49 -11.83
C ASP A 7 13.01 0.46 -12.31
N ILE A 8 11.99 -0.05 -13.01
CA ILE A 8 10.82 0.72 -13.46
C ILE A 8 9.60 0.32 -12.63
N GLY A 9 8.94 1.30 -12.02
CA GLY A 9 7.69 1.12 -11.29
C GLY A 9 6.58 2.01 -11.83
N MET A 10 5.35 1.49 -11.88
CA MET A 10 4.18 2.21 -12.35
C MET A 10 2.96 1.99 -11.44
N CYS A 11 2.32 3.10 -11.07
CA CYS A 11 1.00 3.10 -10.45
C CYS A 11 -0.04 3.57 -11.47
N LEU A 12 -1.14 2.83 -11.57
CA LEU A 12 -2.27 3.13 -12.44
C LEU A 12 -3.51 3.32 -11.57
N GLU A 13 -4.06 4.53 -11.59
CA GLU A 13 -5.32 4.88 -10.96
C GLU A 13 -6.39 4.98 -12.04
N VAL A 14 -7.42 4.15 -11.95
CA VAL A 14 -8.33 3.90 -13.07
C VAL A 14 -9.75 4.37 -12.75
N THR A 15 -10.35 5.06 -13.70
CA THR A 15 -11.78 5.40 -13.73
C THR A 15 -12.42 4.73 -14.95
N PRO A 16 -13.76 4.71 -15.08
CA PRO A 16 -14.40 4.10 -16.24
C PRO A 16 -14.00 4.71 -17.61
N ARG A 17 -13.46 5.94 -17.63
CA ARG A 17 -13.13 6.66 -18.87
C ARG A 17 -11.65 7.00 -19.03
N THR A 18 -10.92 7.05 -17.92
CA THR A 18 -9.56 7.60 -17.90
C THR A 18 -8.66 6.77 -17.00
N ILE A 19 -7.43 6.55 -17.46
CA ILE A 19 -6.34 5.95 -16.68
C ILE A 19 -5.35 7.07 -16.34
N PHE A 20 -5.16 7.32 -15.05
CA PHE A 20 -4.12 8.20 -14.52
C PHE A 20 -2.92 7.36 -14.14
N ARG A 21 -1.71 7.83 -14.46
CA ARG A 21 -0.48 7.06 -14.25
C ARG A 21 0.60 7.88 -13.57
N SER A 22 1.33 7.24 -12.66
CA SER A 22 2.60 7.70 -12.12
C SER A 22 3.66 6.66 -12.45
N VAL A 23 4.77 7.10 -13.04
CA VAL A 23 5.91 6.24 -13.40
C VAL A 23 7.12 6.73 -12.63
N ILE A 24 7.88 5.79 -12.06
CA ILE A 24 9.16 6.03 -11.40
C ILE A 24 10.24 5.14 -11.99
N SER A 25 11.47 5.60 -11.82
CA SER A 25 12.69 4.88 -12.13
C SER A 25 13.73 5.08 -11.02
N SER A 26 14.83 4.34 -11.07
CA SER A 26 16.01 4.57 -10.23
C SER A 26 16.60 5.99 -10.38
N THR A 27 16.32 6.70 -11.48
CA THR A 27 16.75 8.08 -11.72
C THR A 27 15.78 9.14 -11.19
N SER A 28 14.64 8.75 -10.62
CA SER A 28 13.66 9.68 -10.06
C SER A 28 14.15 10.24 -8.71
N GLU A 29 13.84 11.50 -8.41
CA GLU A 29 14.20 12.16 -7.13
C GLU A 29 13.72 11.35 -5.90
N LYS A 30 12.51 10.79 -6.02
CA LYS A 30 11.97 9.81 -5.08
C LYS A 30 11.90 8.45 -5.78
N PRO A 31 12.82 7.50 -5.51
CA PRO A 31 12.94 6.24 -6.25
C PRO A 31 11.92 5.16 -5.81
N TYR A 32 10.79 5.56 -5.24
CA TYR A 32 9.73 4.63 -4.80
C TYR A 32 8.36 5.29 -4.85
N LEU A 33 7.32 4.46 -5.07
CA LEU A 33 5.92 4.85 -5.03
C LEU A 33 5.25 4.19 -3.84
N LEU A 34 4.38 4.94 -3.18
CA LEU A 34 3.45 4.44 -2.18
C LEU A 34 2.04 4.75 -2.66
N HIS A 35 1.10 3.88 -2.31
CA HIS A 35 -0.31 4.11 -2.61
C HIS A 35 -1.19 3.50 -1.53
N SER A 36 -2.28 4.20 -1.19
CA SER A 36 -3.31 3.70 -0.27
C SER A 36 -4.62 3.41 -1.03
N ASN A 37 -5.77 3.84 -0.53
CA ASN A 37 -7.08 3.55 -1.14
C ASN A 37 -7.80 4.79 -1.69
N HIS A 38 -7.12 5.94 -1.76
CA HIS A 38 -7.62 7.17 -2.40
C HIS A 38 -6.75 7.51 -3.62
N PHE A 39 -7.23 8.35 -4.53
CA PHE A 39 -6.43 8.79 -5.68
C PHE A 39 -5.30 9.75 -5.25
N GLN A 40 -4.09 9.54 -5.77
CA GLN A 40 -2.87 10.26 -5.39
C GLN A 40 -2.04 10.73 -6.60
N THR A 41 -2.33 10.25 -7.82
CA THR A 41 -1.56 10.63 -9.01
C THR A 41 -1.71 12.12 -9.31
N GLY A 42 -0.60 12.79 -9.61
CA GLY A 42 -0.59 14.22 -9.97
C GLY A 42 -1.62 14.58 -11.06
N PRO A 43 -1.70 13.81 -12.17
CA PRO A 43 -2.72 14.00 -13.20
C PRO A 43 -4.17 13.93 -12.72
N PHE A 44 -4.49 13.08 -11.74
CA PHE A 44 -5.83 13.04 -11.15
C PHE A 44 -6.08 14.26 -10.24
N LEU A 45 -5.09 14.65 -9.44
CA LEU A 45 -5.20 15.77 -8.51
C LEU A 45 -5.22 17.14 -9.21
N SER A 46 -4.68 17.24 -10.43
CA SER A 46 -4.62 18.50 -11.20
C SER A 46 -5.86 18.79 -12.04
N GLN A 47 -6.88 17.93 -12.03
CA GLN A 47 -8.11 18.09 -12.81
C GLN A 47 -9.34 18.29 -11.93
N THR A 48 -10.43 18.79 -12.53
CA THR A 48 -11.68 19.14 -11.81
C THR A 48 -12.93 18.43 -12.34
N GLN A 49 -12.78 17.58 -13.37
CA GLN A 49 -13.89 16.91 -14.05
C GLN A 49 -14.36 15.65 -13.32
N ILE A 50 -13.47 15.03 -12.55
CA ILE A 50 -13.71 13.79 -11.81
C ILE A 50 -13.40 14.06 -10.34
N ALA A 51 -14.36 13.74 -9.48
CA ALA A 51 -14.18 13.77 -8.04
C ALA A 51 -13.94 12.34 -7.51
N ASP A 52 -13.02 12.21 -6.56
CA ASP A 52 -12.91 10.98 -5.78
C ASP A 52 -14.16 10.87 -4.89
N THR A 53 -14.88 9.75 -5.01
CA THR A 53 -16.09 9.47 -4.21
C THR A 53 -15.78 8.62 -2.98
N TYR A 54 -14.50 8.28 -2.77
CA TYR A 54 -14.04 7.61 -1.56
C TYR A 54 -14.35 8.48 -0.34
N LEU A 55 -15.18 7.96 0.57
CA LEU A 55 -15.83 8.70 1.67
C LEU A 55 -14.89 9.30 2.73
N GLY A 56 -13.59 9.08 2.64
CA GLY A 56 -12.72 9.31 3.79
C GLY A 56 -12.39 8.01 4.51
N GLY A 57 -11.51 8.10 5.51
CA GLY A 57 -11.16 6.99 6.40
C GLY A 57 -9.66 6.94 6.63
N SER A 58 -9.17 5.76 7.06
CA SER A 58 -7.75 5.57 7.39
C SER A 58 -6.80 5.65 6.19
N SER A 59 -7.31 5.69 4.96
CA SER A 59 -6.53 5.70 3.72
C SER A 59 -5.43 6.77 3.71
N TRP A 60 -5.77 8.03 3.98
CA TRP A 60 -4.80 9.14 4.05
C TRP A 60 -3.76 8.91 5.14
N TYR A 61 -4.20 8.55 6.34
CA TYR A 61 -3.30 8.32 7.47
C TYR A 61 -2.33 7.16 7.19
N ARG A 62 -2.81 6.05 6.63
CA ARG A 62 -1.98 4.90 6.27
C ARG A 62 -0.94 5.24 5.21
N GLY A 63 -1.31 6.04 4.20
CA GLY A 63 -0.37 6.51 3.17
C GLY A 63 0.81 7.28 3.79
N GLU A 64 0.51 8.29 4.62
CA GLU A 64 1.52 9.07 5.33
C GLU A 64 2.31 8.24 6.35
N ARG A 65 1.64 7.31 7.03
CA ARG A 65 2.29 6.44 8.02
C ARG A 65 3.31 5.50 7.37
N LEU A 66 2.98 4.96 6.20
CA LEU A 66 3.88 4.12 5.42
C LEU A 66 5.10 4.92 4.93
N GLU A 67 4.88 6.15 4.48
CA GLU A 67 5.97 7.07 4.12
C GLU A 67 6.92 7.29 5.30
N VAL A 68 6.39 7.56 6.50
CA VAL A 68 7.21 7.72 7.71
C VAL A 68 8.03 6.47 8.00
N GLY A 69 7.47 5.28 7.81
CA GLY A 69 8.14 4.00 8.03
C GLY A 69 9.28 3.72 7.04
N LEU A 70 9.16 4.17 5.80
CA LEU A 70 10.10 3.81 4.72
C LEU A 70 11.12 4.90 4.39
N ARG A 71 10.75 6.17 4.49
CA ARG A 71 11.54 7.31 3.95
C ARG A 71 12.99 7.35 4.43
N ASN A 72 13.22 6.99 5.70
CA ASN A 72 14.56 7.07 6.28
C ASN A 72 15.51 6.00 5.72
N GLN A 73 15.01 4.80 5.45
CA GLN A 73 15.81 3.73 4.84
C GLN A 73 15.97 3.95 3.35
N ALA A 74 14.91 4.44 2.68
CA ALA A 74 14.97 4.80 1.26
C ALA A 74 16.01 5.91 0.99
N ARG A 75 16.06 6.97 1.82
CA ARG A 75 17.08 8.04 1.70
C ARG A 75 18.51 7.59 1.92
N LYS A 76 18.71 6.45 2.59
CA LYS A 76 20.02 5.85 2.83
C LYS A 76 20.40 4.83 1.76
N GLU A 77 19.57 4.67 0.72
CA GLU A 77 19.73 3.64 -0.32
C GLU A 77 19.85 2.21 0.27
N ASN A 78 19.24 1.98 1.43
CA ASN A 78 19.34 0.74 2.19
C ASN A 78 17.96 0.14 2.48
N LEU A 79 17.00 0.38 1.58
CA LEU A 79 15.66 -0.17 1.73
C LEU A 79 15.68 -1.65 1.35
N ILE A 80 15.61 -2.51 2.36
CA ILE A 80 15.54 -3.97 2.19
C ILE A 80 14.14 -4.51 2.45
N GLU A 81 13.87 -5.74 2.02
CA GLU A 81 12.57 -6.43 2.20
C GLU A 81 12.07 -6.38 3.65
N GLN A 82 12.97 -6.53 4.63
CA GLN A 82 12.65 -6.50 6.05
C GLN A 82 12.15 -5.12 6.49
N ASN A 83 12.63 -4.02 5.90
CA ASN A 83 12.11 -2.69 6.20
C ASN A 83 10.68 -2.51 5.69
N ILE A 84 10.40 -3.05 4.49
CA ILE A 84 9.06 -3.02 3.90
C ILE A 84 8.10 -3.81 4.81
N VAL A 85 8.45 -5.04 5.18
CA VAL A 85 7.64 -5.87 6.09
C VAL A 85 7.43 -5.16 7.42
N ALA A 86 8.48 -4.62 8.05
CA ALA A 86 8.36 -3.92 9.32
C ALA A 86 7.44 -2.69 9.25
N ALA A 87 7.47 -1.95 8.14
CA ALA A 87 6.56 -0.82 7.95
C ALA A 87 5.09 -1.26 7.82
N PHE A 88 4.83 -2.40 7.19
CA PHE A 88 3.48 -2.99 7.09
C PHE A 88 2.99 -3.68 8.36
N GLN A 89 3.86 -3.90 9.36
CA GLN A 89 3.49 -4.40 10.69
C GLN A 89 3.00 -3.28 11.63
N ASP A 90 2.96 -2.03 11.18
CA ASP A 90 2.62 -0.88 12.01
C ASP A 90 1.12 -0.83 12.37
N HIS A 91 0.85 -0.66 13.67
CA HIS A 91 -0.49 -0.56 14.25
C HIS A 91 -0.94 0.88 14.57
N ALA A 92 -0.22 1.91 14.09
CA ALA A 92 -0.68 3.27 14.31
C ALA A 92 -2.00 3.49 13.55
N GLY A 93 -3.01 4.03 14.23
CA GLY A 93 -4.37 4.16 13.68
C GLY A 93 -5.24 2.90 13.85
N TYR A 94 -4.88 2.00 14.77
CA TYR A 94 -5.69 0.84 15.15
C TYR A 94 -7.17 1.22 15.39
N PRO A 95 -8.15 0.43 14.89
CA PRO A 95 -7.94 -0.84 14.20
C PRO A 95 -7.61 -0.73 12.71
N HIS A 96 -7.88 0.42 12.10
CA HIS A 96 -7.71 0.66 10.66
C HIS A 96 -6.28 1.07 10.27
N SER A 97 -5.28 0.46 10.92
CA SER A 97 -3.84 0.67 10.75
C SER A 97 -3.29 0.03 9.46
N LEU A 98 -1.98 0.16 9.20
CA LEU A 98 -1.31 -0.52 8.08
C LEU A 98 -1.42 -2.05 8.22
N CYS A 99 -1.15 -2.56 9.42
CA CYS A 99 -1.54 -3.89 9.84
C CYS A 99 -2.94 -3.79 10.43
N GLU A 100 -3.97 -4.01 9.63
CA GLU A 100 -5.37 -3.88 10.04
C GLU A 100 -5.85 -5.18 10.69
N HIS A 101 -6.45 -5.09 11.88
CA HIS A 101 -6.98 -6.24 12.60
C HIS A 101 -8.49 -6.14 12.75
N VAL A 102 -9.16 -7.29 12.70
CA VAL A 102 -10.58 -7.38 13.02
C VAL A 102 -10.78 -6.97 14.48
N VAL A 103 -11.73 -6.07 14.73
CA VAL A 103 -12.25 -5.79 16.06
C VAL A 103 -13.67 -6.32 16.14
N GLU A 104 -14.00 -6.99 17.24
CA GLU A 104 -15.38 -7.34 17.53
C GLU A 104 -16.20 -6.06 17.68
N GLN A 105 -17.11 -5.82 16.74
CA GLN A 105 -18.00 -4.66 16.80
C GLN A 105 -18.98 -4.85 17.97
N THR A 106 -18.80 -4.07 19.04
CA THR A 106 -19.73 -4.03 20.17
C THR A 106 -20.98 -3.19 19.88
N SER A 107 -20.93 -2.34 18.84
CA SER A 107 -22.03 -1.48 18.41
C SER A 107 -22.33 -1.70 16.92
N LYS A 108 -23.62 -1.81 16.59
CA LYS A 108 -24.15 -1.80 15.22
C LYS A 108 -24.05 -0.39 14.62
N GLU A 109 -22.87 0.20 14.56
CA GLU A 109 -22.67 1.38 13.73
C GLU A 109 -22.68 0.91 12.28
N GLU A 110 -23.83 1.07 11.64
CA GLU A 110 -24.02 0.84 10.21
C GLU A 110 -23.19 1.85 9.42
N ASN A 111 -21.92 1.53 9.17
CA ASN A 111 -21.17 2.17 8.11
C ASN A 111 -21.87 1.82 6.79
N SER A 112 -22.64 2.73 6.22
CA SER A 112 -23.44 2.49 5.00
C SER A 112 -22.61 2.38 3.70
N GLY A 113 -21.28 2.32 3.82
CA GLY A 113 -20.37 2.15 2.69
C GLY A 113 -20.20 0.68 2.28
N PRO A 114 -19.64 0.41 1.09
CA PRO A 114 -19.43 -0.96 0.59
C PRO A 114 -18.46 -1.81 1.45
N TYR A 115 -17.81 -1.21 2.44
CA TYR A 115 -16.88 -1.83 3.39
C TYR A 115 -17.41 -1.82 4.83
N ALA A 116 -18.73 -1.90 5.01
CA ALA A 116 -19.45 -1.85 6.29
C ALA A 116 -19.08 -2.93 7.33
N GLY A 117 -18.40 -3.99 6.90
CA GLY A 117 -18.11 -5.17 7.72
C GLY A 117 -16.75 -5.11 8.43
N PRO A 118 -16.46 -6.10 9.29
CA PRO A 118 -15.13 -6.25 9.88
C PRO A 118 -14.08 -6.45 8.78
N THR A 119 -13.07 -5.59 8.77
CA THR A 119 -11.94 -5.62 7.84
C THR A 119 -10.66 -6.05 8.54
N SER A 120 -9.73 -6.67 7.80
CA SER A 120 -8.38 -7.00 8.27
C SER A 120 -7.41 -7.21 7.12
N THR A 121 -6.12 -7.13 7.42
CA THR A 121 -5.06 -7.53 6.50
C THR A 121 -5.13 -9.05 6.28
N VAL A 122 -5.54 -9.45 5.08
CA VAL A 122 -5.67 -10.87 4.70
C VAL A 122 -4.37 -11.51 4.21
N CYS A 123 -3.43 -10.71 3.72
CA CYS A 123 -2.09 -11.14 3.35
C CYS A 123 -1.12 -9.95 3.23
N CYS A 124 0.17 -10.24 3.33
CA CYS A 124 1.25 -9.32 2.97
C CYS A 124 2.17 -10.02 1.97
N VAL A 125 2.43 -9.36 0.84
CA VAL A 125 3.22 -9.92 -0.27
C VAL A 125 4.33 -8.97 -0.65
N VAL A 126 5.56 -9.48 -0.71
CA VAL A 126 6.75 -8.73 -1.15
C VAL A 126 7.37 -9.47 -2.33
N TYR A 127 7.39 -8.82 -3.50
CA TYR A 127 8.07 -9.31 -4.68
C TYR A 127 9.48 -8.74 -4.74
N ASN A 128 10.50 -9.61 -4.79
CA ASN A 128 11.87 -9.22 -5.13
C ASN A 128 12.15 -9.65 -6.57
N LEU A 129 12.10 -8.70 -7.50
CA LEU A 129 12.21 -8.98 -8.94
C LEU A 129 13.65 -9.30 -9.36
N SER A 130 14.65 -8.72 -8.71
CA SER A 130 16.07 -9.01 -8.98
C SER A 130 16.46 -10.43 -8.52
N LYS A 131 15.92 -10.88 -7.39
CA LYS A 131 16.10 -12.27 -6.91
C LYS A 131 15.11 -13.25 -7.53
N ARG A 132 14.08 -12.75 -8.22
CA ARG A 132 12.95 -13.53 -8.73
C ARG A 132 12.29 -14.37 -7.62
N THR A 133 12.03 -13.74 -6.48
CA THR A 133 11.35 -14.38 -5.35
C THR A 133 10.12 -13.61 -4.94
N VAL A 134 9.13 -14.31 -4.39
CA VAL A 134 7.99 -13.72 -3.70
C VAL A 134 7.94 -14.22 -2.27
N ARG A 135 7.85 -13.29 -1.32
CA ARG A 135 7.68 -13.54 0.10
C ARG A 135 6.23 -13.25 0.48
N VAL A 136 5.53 -14.23 1.06
CA VAL A 136 4.09 -14.16 1.34
C VAL A 136 3.82 -14.49 2.81
N CYS A 137 3.02 -13.66 3.47
CA CYS A 137 2.42 -13.95 4.77
C CYS A 137 0.91 -14.03 4.62
N LYS A 138 0.30 -15.09 5.14
CA LYS A 138 -1.16 -15.24 5.23
C LYS A 138 -1.64 -14.52 6.50
N GLY A 139 -2.57 -13.59 6.36
CA GLY A 139 -3.08 -12.75 7.45
C GLY A 139 -2.19 -11.54 7.74
N CYS A 140 -2.29 -11.06 8.97
CA CYS A 140 -1.56 -9.88 9.45
C CYS A 140 -0.05 -10.17 9.54
N PRO A 141 0.81 -9.35 8.94
CA PRO A 141 2.26 -9.60 8.92
C PRO A 141 2.93 -9.55 10.30
N CYS A 142 2.28 -8.99 11.33
CA CYS A 142 2.82 -8.93 12.69
C CYS A 142 2.70 -10.25 13.46
N GLU A 143 1.77 -11.13 13.05
CA GLU A 143 1.49 -12.41 13.73
C GLU A 143 1.78 -13.62 12.81
N GLY A 144 1.65 -13.43 11.51
CA GLY A 144 1.79 -14.52 10.55
C GLY A 144 3.24 -14.88 10.23
N THR A 145 3.42 -16.08 9.69
CA THR A 145 4.72 -16.57 9.22
C THR A 145 4.87 -16.29 7.72
N PHE A 146 6.02 -15.73 7.34
CA PHE A 146 6.36 -15.53 5.93
C PHE A 146 6.93 -16.80 5.30
N GLN A 147 6.50 -17.08 4.08
CA GLN A 147 7.01 -18.15 3.22
C GLN A 147 7.57 -17.54 1.95
N ASP A 148 8.69 -18.08 1.47
CA ASP A 148 9.36 -17.62 0.25
C ASP A 148 9.13 -18.61 -0.88
N PHE A 149 8.86 -18.09 -2.08
CA PHE A 149 8.66 -18.86 -3.30
C PHE A 149 9.48 -18.26 -4.45
N GLU A 150 9.89 -19.10 -5.41
CA GLU A 150 10.60 -18.67 -6.61
C GLU A 150 9.64 -18.30 -7.75
N LEU A 151 9.98 -17.27 -8.52
CA LEU A 151 9.26 -16.81 -9.70
C LEU A 151 9.91 -17.38 -10.97
N ARG A 152 9.22 -18.34 -11.59
CA ARG A 152 9.64 -18.99 -12.85
C ARG A 152 9.34 -18.15 -14.07
#